data_AF-A0A3B4DEB2-F1
#
_entry.id   AF-A0A3B4DEB2-F1
#
_cell.length_a   1.000
_cell.length_b   1.000
_cell.length_c   1.000
_cell.angle_alpha   90.00
_cell.angle_beta   90.00
_cell.angle_gamma   90.00
#
_symmetry.space_group_name_H-M   'P 1'
#
loop_
_entity.id
_entity.type
_entity.pdbx_description
1 polymer ?
#
loop_
_entity_poly.entity_id
_entity_poly.type
_entity_poly.pdbx_seq_one_letter_code
_entity_poly.pdbx_strand_id
1 'polypeptide(L)'
;MVLETISRIIKVQLPAYLKKLPLPETIGGFTRLTVSEWLRLLPLLGILALLGYLTIRPFLPKKKKQRDCLINLKIQKENPKVVNEIDIEDLRSTNVCYCRCWRSKTFPVCDKSHIKHNELTGDNVGPLILKKKIL
;
A
#
# COMPACT_ATOMS: atom_id res chain seq x y z
N MET A 1 41.33 -8.49 15.84
CA MET A 1 41.35 -7.37 16.81
C MET A 1 39.96 -6.86 17.13
N VAL A 2 39.27 -6.08 16.27
CA VAL A 2 37.97 -5.46 16.63
C VAL A 2 36.86 -6.47 16.97
N LEU A 3 36.64 -7.49 16.14
CA LEU A 3 35.58 -8.48 16.35
C LEU A 3 35.83 -9.34 17.61
N GLU A 4 37.09 -9.63 17.90
CA GLU A 4 37.52 -10.36 19.07
C GLU A 4 37.31 -9.55 20.36
N THR A 5 37.63 -8.25 20.34
CA THR A 5 37.34 -7.33 21.44
C THR A 5 35.84 -7.22 21.70
N ILE A 6 35.04 -7.10 20.65
CA ILE A 6 33.56 -7.07 20.75
C ILE A 6 33.04 -8.39 21.32
N SER A 7 33.53 -9.53 20.82
CA SER A 7 33.14 -10.87 21.31
C SER A 7 33.45 -11.03 22.80
N ARG A 8 34.62 -10.59 23.27
CA ARG A 8 34.99 -10.61 24.69
C ARG A 8 34.11 -9.70 25.54
N ILE A 9 33.82 -8.48 25.09
CA ILE A 9 32.96 -7.54 25.83
C ILE A 9 31.54 -8.11 25.99
N ILE A 10 30.98 -8.64 24.90
CA ILE A 10 29.68 -9.31 24.88
C ILE A 10 29.68 -10.50 25.86
N LYS A 11 30.71 -11.36 25.84
CA LYS A 11 30.80 -12.53 26.74
C LYS A 11 31.00 -12.15 28.22
N VAL A 12 31.61 -11.00 28.52
CA VAL A 12 31.93 -10.60 29.90
C VAL A 12 30.76 -9.86 30.55
N GLN A 13 30.15 -8.91 29.85
CA GLN A 13 29.15 -7.98 30.41
C GLN A 13 27.71 -8.47 30.30
N LEU A 14 27.40 -9.46 29.46
CA LEU A 14 26.02 -9.94 29.31
C LEU A 14 25.64 -11.03 30.32
N PRO A 15 24.34 -11.15 30.66
CA PRO A 15 23.85 -12.16 31.59
C PRO A 15 24.16 -13.60 31.11
N ALA A 16 24.19 -14.54 32.06
CA ALA A 16 24.73 -15.90 31.86
C ALA A 16 24.17 -16.70 30.66
N TYR A 17 22.96 -16.38 30.19
CA TYR A 17 22.34 -17.02 29.03
C TYR A 17 22.96 -16.57 27.68
N LEU A 18 23.46 -15.33 27.57
CA LEU A 18 24.10 -14.81 26.35
C LEU A 18 25.58 -15.19 26.26
N LYS A 19 26.21 -15.54 27.39
CA LYS A 19 27.59 -16.08 27.42
C LYS A 19 27.72 -17.41 26.69
N LYS A 20 26.61 -18.16 26.57
CA LYS A 20 26.52 -19.45 25.89
C LYS A 20 26.24 -19.34 24.39
N LEU A 21 26.21 -18.12 23.82
CA LEU A 21 26.01 -17.94 22.40
C LEU A 21 27.28 -18.35 21.62
N PRO A 22 27.15 -19.15 20.55
CA PRO A 22 28.27 -19.53 19.69
C PRO A 22 28.66 -18.36 18.78
N LEU A 23 29.28 -17.33 19.35
CA LEU A 23 29.75 -16.15 18.61
C LEU A 23 31.19 -16.38 18.12
N PRO A 24 31.40 -16.45 16.80
CA PRO A 24 32.74 -16.62 16.25
C PRO A 24 33.56 -15.34 16.43
N GLU A 25 34.86 -15.50 16.64
CA GLU A 25 35.80 -14.39 16.88
C GLU A 25 36.36 -13.82 15.57
N THR A 26 36.09 -14.49 14.44
CA THR A 26 36.52 -14.11 13.08
C THR A 26 35.38 -14.26 12.08
N ILE A 27 35.43 -13.49 10.99
CA ILE A 27 34.40 -13.48 9.92
C ILE A 27 34.29 -14.86 9.24
N GLY A 28 35.40 -15.59 9.11
CA GLY A 28 35.41 -16.96 8.57
C GLY A 28 34.91 -18.04 9.54
N GLY A 29 34.62 -17.71 10.81
CA GLY A 29 34.07 -18.66 11.78
C GLY A 29 32.57 -18.92 11.60
N PHE A 30 31.83 -18.02 10.94
CA PHE A 30 30.41 -18.19 10.67
C PHE A 30 30.12 -19.37 9.71
N THR A 31 31.07 -19.74 8.85
CA THR A 31 30.94 -20.88 7.93
C THR A 31 31.18 -22.23 8.61
N ARG A 32 31.74 -22.24 9.83
CA ARG A 32 32.05 -23.45 10.60
C ARG A 32 30.99 -23.78 11.65
N LEU A 33 29.93 -22.99 11.75
CA LEU A 33 28.84 -23.19 12.71
C LEU A 33 27.94 -24.35 12.31
N THR A 34 27.59 -25.18 13.29
CA THR A 34 26.66 -26.30 13.11
C THR A 34 25.21 -25.80 13.00
N VAL A 35 24.33 -26.57 12.34
CA VAL A 35 22.90 -26.22 12.17
C VAL A 35 22.20 -25.92 13.51
N SER A 36 22.55 -26.65 14.57
CA SER A 36 22.02 -26.43 15.92
C SER A 36 22.48 -25.11 16.55
N GLU A 37 23.68 -24.64 16.21
CA GLU A 37 24.24 -23.36 16.68
C GLU A 37 23.60 -22.19 15.94
N TRP A 38 23.35 -22.34 14.63
CA TRP A 38 22.56 -21.40 13.85
C TRP A 38 21.14 -21.24 14.41
N LEU A 39 20.46 -22.34 14.76
CA LEU A 39 19.13 -22.31 15.38
C LEU A 39 19.10 -21.52 16.69
N ARG A 40 20.14 -21.63 17.53
CA ARG A 40 20.27 -20.87 18.79
C ARG A 40 20.51 -19.37 18.57
N LEU A 41 21.09 -18.99 17.43
CA LEU A 41 21.34 -17.61 17.06
C LEU A 41 20.13 -16.91 16.43
N LEU A 42 19.19 -17.67 15.85
CA LEU A 42 18.01 -17.13 15.15
C LEU A 42 17.20 -16.12 15.99
N PRO A 43 16.88 -16.35 17.28
CA PRO A 43 16.09 -15.39 18.05
C PRO A 43 16.81 -14.04 18.20
N LEU A 44 18.12 -14.06 18.42
CA LEU A 44 18.93 -12.85 18.54
C LEU A 44 19.02 -12.11 17.20
N LEU A 45 19.31 -12.83 16.12
CA LEU A 45 19.37 -12.27 14.76
C LEU A 45 18.01 -11.69 14.33
N GLY A 46 16.91 -12.36 14.67
CA GLY A 46 15.56 -11.89 14.42
C GLY A 46 15.25 -10.57 15.13
N ILE A 47 15.64 -10.43 16.41
CA ILE A 47 15.47 -9.19 17.16
C ILE A 47 16.32 -8.06 16.55
N LEU A 48 17.58 -8.32 16.22
CA LEU A 48 18.47 -7.33 15.60
C LEU A 48 17.97 -6.88 14.21
N ALA A 49 17.49 -7.83 13.40
CA ALA A 49 16.90 -7.54 12.10
C ALA A 49 15.60 -6.74 12.23
N LEU A 50 14.75 -7.05 13.21
CA LEU A 50 13.52 -6.30 13.48
C LEU A 50 13.83 -4.87 13.90
N LEU A 51 14.76 -4.67 14.84
CA LEU A 51 15.19 -3.34 15.28
C LEU A 51 15.80 -2.53 14.13
N GLY A 52 16.69 -3.14 13.34
CA GLY A 52 17.26 -2.51 12.15
C GLY A 52 16.21 -2.14 11.09
N TYR A 53 15.22 -3.01 10.87
CA TYR A 53 14.10 -2.71 9.98
C TYR A 53 13.28 -1.52 10.50
N LEU A 54 12.94 -1.49 11.79
CA LEU A 54 12.15 -0.41 12.38
C LEU A 54 12.86 0.95 12.32
N THR A 55 14.18 0.98 12.49
CA THR A 55 14.97 2.22 12.40
C THR A 55 15.14 2.70 10.95
N ILE A 56 15.25 1.79 9.98
CA ILE A 56 15.42 2.12 8.56
C ILE A 56 14.07 2.42 7.87
N ARG A 57 12.96 1.82 8.33
CA ARG A 57 11.60 1.99 7.79
C ARG A 57 11.16 3.44 7.52
N PRO A 58 11.39 4.45 8.39
CA PRO A 58 11.01 5.82 8.10
C PRO A 58 11.84 6.49 6.98
N PHE A 59 13.05 5.99 6.72
CA PHE A 59 13.96 6.51 5.69
C PHE A 59 13.82 5.79 4.35
N LEU A 60 13.15 4.63 4.32
CA LEU A 60 12.83 3.97 3.06
C LEU A 60 11.81 4.81 2.28
N PRO A 61 12.04 5.08 0.98
CA PRO A 61 11.11 5.84 0.18
C PRO A 61 9.78 5.08 0.12
N LYS A 62 8.75 5.62 0.78
CA LYS A 62 7.38 5.17 0.56
C LYS A 62 7.09 5.43 -0.92
N LYS A 63 6.87 4.38 -1.72
CA LYS A 63 6.24 4.56 -3.03
C LYS A 63 4.95 5.34 -2.78
N LYS A 64 4.89 6.60 -3.24
CA LYS A 64 3.63 7.37 -3.22
C LYS A 64 2.62 6.52 -3.97
N LYS A 65 1.70 5.89 -3.25
CA LYS A 65 0.60 5.15 -3.84
C LYS A 65 -0.40 6.20 -4.34
N GLN A 66 -0.02 6.89 -5.41
CA GLN A 66 -0.78 7.97 -6.07
C GLN A 66 -1.95 7.38 -6.88
N ARG A 67 -2.60 6.34 -6.37
CA ARG A 67 -3.84 5.78 -6.94
C ARG A 67 -5.05 6.24 -6.17
N ASP A 68 -4.88 6.70 -4.93
CA ASP A 68 -6.00 6.94 -4.01
C ASP A 68 -6.74 8.27 -4.30
N CYS A 69 -6.23 9.11 -5.21
CA CYS A 69 -6.89 10.37 -5.62
C CYS A 69 -7.50 10.34 -7.03
N LEU A 70 -7.34 9.25 -7.78
CA LEU A 70 -7.85 9.19 -9.16
C LEU A 70 -9.35 8.91 -9.17
N ILE A 71 -10.14 9.90 -9.60
CA ILE A 71 -11.60 9.76 -9.72
C ILE A 71 -11.93 8.83 -10.88
N ASN A 72 -11.46 9.13 -12.10
CA ASN A 72 -11.64 8.29 -13.27
C ASN A 72 -10.57 7.19 -13.32
N LEU A 73 -10.96 5.92 -13.39
CA LEU A 73 -10.02 4.78 -13.45
C LEU A 73 -9.83 4.22 -14.85
N LYS A 74 -10.85 4.25 -15.72
CA LYS A 74 -10.86 3.47 -16.98
C LYS A 74 -11.44 4.20 -18.20
N ILE A 75 -12.19 5.28 -18.02
CA ILE A 75 -12.96 5.90 -19.10
C ILE A 75 -12.02 6.81 -19.90
N GLN A 76 -11.88 6.58 -21.21
CA GLN A 76 -11.21 7.45 -22.19
C GLN A 76 -9.88 8.04 -21.68
N LYS A 77 -8.92 7.16 -21.36
CA LYS A 77 -7.63 7.57 -20.74
C LYS A 77 -6.64 8.19 -21.72
N GLU A 78 -6.86 7.94 -23.00
CA GLU A 78 -6.22 8.57 -24.13
C GLU A 78 -6.60 10.05 -24.28
N ASN A 79 -7.76 10.46 -23.77
CA ASN A 79 -8.20 11.85 -23.81
C ASN A 79 -7.68 12.61 -22.56
N PRO A 80 -6.88 13.68 -22.73
CA PRO A 80 -6.39 14.46 -21.59
C PRO A 80 -7.51 15.12 -20.78
N LYS A 81 -8.67 15.38 -21.39
CA LYS A 81 -9.84 15.97 -20.74
C LYS A 81 -11.14 15.44 -21.36
N VAL A 82 -11.77 14.50 -20.67
CA VAL A 82 -13.04 13.92 -21.10
C VAL A 82 -14.19 14.90 -20.81
N VAL A 83 -14.89 15.33 -21.87
CA VAL A 83 -16.05 16.23 -21.84
C VAL A 83 -17.18 15.57 -22.62
N ASN A 84 -18.41 15.70 -22.13
CA ASN A 84 -19.61 15.21 -22.81
C ASN A 84 -20.57 16.37 -23.04
N GLU A 85 -20.88 16.62 -24.31
CA GLU A 85 -21.87 17.60 -24.73
C GLU A 85 -23.22 16.89 -24.89
N ILE A 86 -24.28 17.56 -24.44
CA ILE A 86 -25.65 17.02 -24.42
C ILE A 86 -26.57 18.14 -24.85
N ASP A 87 -27.27 17.94 -25.96
CA ASP A 87 -28.33 18.83 -26.38
C ASP A 87 -29.61 18.52 -25.60
N ILE A 88 -30.17 19.57 -24.97
CA ILE A 88 -31.35 19.45 -24.10
C ILE A 88 -32.60 19.01 -24.89
N GLU A 89 -32.62 19.35 -26.17
CA GLU A 89 -33.73 19.08 -27.11
C GLU A 89 -33.83 17.58 -27.42
N ASP A 90 -32.68 16.91 -27.56
CA ASP A 90 -32.54 15.49 -27.88
C ASP A 90 -32.83 14.54 -26.71
N LEU A 91 -33.13 15.09 -25.52
CA LEU A 91 -33.57 14.32 -24.38
C LEU A 91 -34.95 13.69 -24.68
N ARG A 92 -34.93 12.44 -25.16
CA ARG A 92 -36.13 11.64 -25.45
C ARG A 92 -36.97 11.35 -24.20
N SER A 93 -36.34 11.32 -23.04
CA SER A 93 -36.99 11.00 -21.76
C SER A 93 -37.21 12.26 -20.93
N THR A 94 -38.30 12.30 -20.18
CA THR A 94 -38.62 13.39 -19.24
C THR A 94 -37.59 13.54 -18.13
N ASN A 95 -36.91 12.45 -17.76
CA ASN A 95 -35.83 12.45 -16.79
C ASN A 95 -34.65 11.63 -17.33
N VAL A 96 -33.47 12.23 -17.37
CA VAL A 96 -32.22 11.54 -17.72
C VAL A 96 -31.20 11.76 -16.61
N CYS A 97 -30.52 10.69 -16.20
CA CYS A 97 -29.52 10.72 -15.15
C CYS A 97 -28.12 10.58 -15.77
N TYR A 98 -27.23 11.55 -15.53
CA TYR A 98 -25.85 11.54 -15.98
C TYR A 98 -24.89 11.18 -14.84
N CYS A 99 -23.85 10.42 -15.17
CA CYS A 99 -22.86 9.91 -14.25
C CYS A 99 -21.91 11.01 -13.77
N ARG A 100 -21.68 11.07 -12.45
CA ARG A 100 -20.62 11.90 -11.84
C ARG A 100 -19.54 11.09 -11.12
N CYS A 101 -19.71 9.77 -11.00
CA CYS A 101 -18.81 8.90 -10.25
C CYS A 101 -17.70 8.26 -11.11
N TRP A 102 -17.74 8.39 -12.43
CA TRP A 102 -16.79 7.75 -13.36
C TRP A 102 -16.69 6.22 -13.21
N ARG A 103 -17.76 5.57 -12.77
CA ARG A 103 -17.88 4.09 -12.67
C ARG A 103 -18.90 3.50 -13.62
N SER A 104 -19.67 4.33 -14.31
CA SER A 104 -20.75 3.85 -15.17
C SER A 104 -20.22 3.12 -16.40
N LYS A 105 -20.85 1.99 -16.74
CA LYS A 105 -20.56 1.25 -17.98
C LYS A 105 -21.16 1.92 -19.20
N THR A 106 -22.26 2.66 -19.03
CA THR A 106 -22.93 3.42 -20.10
C THR A 106 -22.60 4.91 -20.00
N PHE A 107 -21.39 5.25 -19.55
CA PHE A 107 -20.93 6.63 -19.44
C PHE A 107 -21.11 7.36 -20.78
N PRO A 108 -21.72 8.57 -20.82
CA PRO A 108 -21.93 9.50 -19.70
C PRO A 108 -23.23 9.31 -18.89
N VAL A 109 -24.11 8.39 -19.26
CA VAL A 109 -25.37 8.12 -18.55
C VAL A 109 -25.09 7.39 -17.24
N CYS A 110 -25.95 7.56 -16.23
CA CYS A 110 -25.87 6.85 -14.96
C CYS A 110 -26.59 5.50 -15.02
N ASP A 111 -25.84 4.42 -14.79
CA ASP A 111 -26.33 3.03 -14.66
C ASP A 111 -26.43 2.56 -13.20
N LYS A 112 -26.44 3.50 -12.24
CA LYS A 112 -26.43 3.23 -10.78
C LYS A 112 -25.13 2.61 -10.23
N SER A 113 -24.04 2.56 -11.01
CA SER A 113 -22.74 2.09 -10.52
C SER A 113 -22.17 2.88 -9.33
N HIS A 114 -22.67 4.09 -9.06
CA HIS A 114 -22.30 4.89 -7.89
C HIS A 114 -22.73 4.23 -6.56
N ILE A 115 -23.80 3.44 -6.54
CA ILE A 115 -24.27 2.77 -5.31
C ILE A 115 -23.19 1.81 -4.80
N LYS A 116 -22.73 0.90 -5.67
CA LYS A 116 -21.64 -0.04 -5.35
C LYS A 116 -20.34 0.67 -4.99
N HIS A 117 -20.03 1.78 -5.66
CA HIS A 117 -18.86 2.60 -5.31
C HIS A 117 -18.98 3.14 -3.89
N ASN A 118 -20.09 3.80 -3.55
CA ASN A 118 -20.36 4.35 -2.22
C ASN A 118 -20.30 3.27 -1.12
N GLU A 119 -20.89 2.10 -1.36
CA GLU A 119 -20.84 0.97 -0.42
C GLU A 119 -19.41 0.49 -0.14
N LEU A 120 -18.56 0.41 -1.17
CA LEU A 120 -17.20 -0.10 -1.05
C LEU A 120 -16.22 0.92 -0.47
N THR A 121 -16.43 2.21 -0.70
CA THR A 121 -15.49 3.27 -0.31
C THR A 121 -15.97 4.13 0.86
N GLY A 122 -17.24 4.04 1.25
CA GLY A 122 -17.87 4.96 2.19
C GLY A 122 -18.12 6.36 1.61
N ASP A 123 -18.13 6.49 0.29
CA ASP A 123 -18.38 7.75 -0.43
C ASP A 123 -19.89 8.05 -0.54
N ASN A 124 -20.24 9.25 -1.01
CA ASN A 124 -21.64 9.72 -1.08
C ASN A 124 -22.00 10.37 -2.43
N VAL A 125 -21.31 9.99 -3.51
CA VAL A 125 -21.56 10.54 -4.85
C VAL A 125 -22.90 10.08 -5.43
N GLY A 126 -23.50 10.92 -6.29
CA GLY A 126 -24.75 10.62 -7.00
C GLY A 126 -24.80 11.25 -8.40
N PRO A 127 -25.79 10.88 -9.24
CA PRO A 127 -25.89 11.38 -10.60
C PRO A 127 -26.35 12.86 -10.65
N LEU A 128 -26.19 13.47 -11.82
CA LEU A 128 -26.90 14.69 -12.20
C LEU A 128 -28.22 14.30 -12.87
N ILE A 129 -29.36 14.81 -12.40
CA ILE A 129 -30.66 14.51 -12.98
C ILE A 129 -31.11 15.71 -13.80
N LEU A 130 -31.25 15.53 -15.12
CA LEU A 130 -31.84 16.51 -16.02
C LEU A 130 -33.30 16.17 -16.22
N LYS A 131 -34.19 17.12 -15.91
CA LYS A 131 -35.63 17.00 -16.09
C LYS A 131 -36.09 17.94 -17.19
N LYS A 132 -36.73 17.41 -18.23
CA LYS A 132 -37.36 18.24 -19.26
C LYS A 132 -38.68 18.76 -18.71
N LYS A 133 -38.78 20.09 -18.53
CA LYS A 133 -40.05 20.72 -18.15
C LYS A 133 -40.95 20.72 -19.38
N ILE A 134 -42.03 19.95 -19.33
CA ILE A 134 -43.12 20.05 -20.30
C ILE A 134 -43.99 21.21 -19.81
N LEU A 135 -44.06 22.28 -20.61
CA LEU A 135 -44.98 23.40 -20.41
C LEU A 135 -46.33 23.08 -21.05
#